data_AF-E3NWJ8-F1
#
_entry.id   AF-E3NWJ8-F1
#
_cell.length_a   1.000
_cell.length_b   1.000
_cell.length_c   1.000
_cell.angle_alpha   90.00
_cell.angle_beta   90.00
_cell.angle_gamma   90.00
#
_symmetry.space_group_name_H-M   'P 1'
#
loop_
_entity.id
_entity.type
_entity.pdbx_description
1 polymer ?
#
loop_
_entity_poly.entity_id
_entity_poly.type
_entity_poly.pdbx_seq_one_letter_code
_entity_poly.pdbx_strand_id
1 'polypeptide(L)'
;MATNLTADEEAGWFVAQQEQPWWQWLLRRFIASGPIPRHVAFVMDGNRRFAKSKHLGNVIKGHEKGFVQLAKILDWCNRFGIREITVYAFSIENFKRSEDEVTGLMRLAEEKFQKLLNDSEKLDEKRICFRFYGNRSLLFLSTSEVDE
;
A
#
# COMPACT_ATOMS: atom_id res chain seq x y z
N MET A 1 -18.21 2.57 22.15
CA MET A 1 -18.44 1.87 20.87
C MET A 1 -18.94 2.87 19.84
N ALA A 2 -18.01 3.44 19.08
CA ALA A 2 -18.28 4.08 17.80
C ALA A 2 -17.01 3.81 16.98
N THR A 3 -17.05 2.77 16.16
CA THR A 3 -15.96 2.51 15.21
C THR A 3 -15.99 3.63 14.19
N ASN A 4 -14.96 4.48 14.22
CA ASN A 4 -14.67 5.48 13.19
C ASN A 4 -14.49 4.76 11.84
N LEU A 5 -15.60 4.49 11.16
CA LEU A 5 -15.66 3.88 9.83
C LEU A 5 -15.41 4.91 8.73
N THR A 6 -15.35 6.21 9.07
CA THR A 6 -15.18 7.32 8.12
C THR A 6 -13.72 7.69 7.86
N ALA A 7 -12.76 7.24 8.69
CA ALA A 7 -11.34 7.57 8.51
C ALA A 7 -10.61 6.66 7.50
N ASP A 8 -11.24 5.57 7.07
CA ASP A 8 -10.64 4.58 6.14
C ASP A 8 -10.85 4.96 4.65
N GLU A 9 -11.60 6.01 4.34
CA GLU A 9 -11.94 6.39 2.95
C GLU A 9 -10.92 7.35 2.29
N GLU A 10 -10.11 8.07 3.08
CA GLU A 10 -9.00 8.88 2.58
C GLU A 10 -7.64 8.18 2.80
N ALA A 11 -7.51 6.96 2.28
CA ALA A 11 -6.27 6.20 2.43
C ALA A 11 -5.13 6.82 1.59
N GLY A 12 -4.36 7.71 2.22
CA GLY A 12 -3.02 8.12 1.82
C GLY A 12 -1.96 7.09 2.24
N TRP A 13 -0.69 7.38 1.96
CA TRP A 13 0.43 6.49 2.30
C TRP A 13 0.79 6.51 3.78
N PHE A 14 0.33 7.53 4.51
CA PHE A 14 0.66 7.74 5.91
C PHE A 14 -0.57 7.49 6.77
N VAL A 15 -0.53 6.40 7.53
CA VAL A 15 -1.61 6.06 8.47
C VAL A 15 -1.55 7.03 9.65
N ALA A 16 -2.69 7.62 10.01
CA ALA A 16 -2.81 8.43 11.23
C ALA A 16 -2.38 7.60 12.45
N GLN A 17 -1.67 8.23 13.39
CA GLN A 17 -1.22 7.53 14.60
C GLN A 17 -2.44 7.10 15.42
N GLN A 18 -2.84 5.83 15.31
CA GLN A 18 -3.82 5.25 16.21
C GLN A 18 -3.14 4.92 17.54
N GLU A 19 -3.83 5.24 18.65
CA GLU A 19 -3.43 4.81 19.99
C GLU A 19 -3.34 3.29 20.04
N GLN A 20 -2.16 2.78 20.38
CA GLN A 20 -1.97 1.34 20.50
C GLN A 20 -2.19 0.89 21.95
N PRO A 21 -2.89 -0.23 22.17
CA PRO A 21 -3.00 -0.83 23.48
C PRO A 21 -1.62 -1.10 24.10
N TRP A 22 -1.52 -1.00 25.43
CA TRP A 22 -0.28 -1.21 26.18
C TRP A 22 0.40 -2.56 25.85
N TRP A 23 -0.39 -3.60 25.55
CA TRP A 23 0.13 -4.92 25.23
C TRP A 23 0.86 -4.95 23.88
N GLN A 24 0.43 -4.16 22.88
CA GLN A 24 1.14 -4.05 21.60
C GLN A 24 2.50 -3.38 21.80
N TRP A 25 2.58 -2.36 22.66
CA TRP A 25 3.84 -1.74 23.02
C TRP A 25 4.79 -2.74 23.70
N LEU A 26 4.29 -3.53 24.65
CA LEU A 26 5.08 -4.54 25.37
C LEU A 26 5.61 -5.62 24.41
N LEU A 27 4.74 -6.17 23.57
CA LEU A 27 5.11 -7.17 22.58
C LEU A 27 6.15 -6.64 21.58
N ARG A 28 5.97 -5.41 21.10
CA ARG A 28 6.94 -4.77 20.21
C ARG A 28 8.30 -4.67 20.87
N ARG A 29 8.38 -4.26 22.14
CA ARG A 29 9.64 -4.12 22.87
C ARG A 29 10.29 -5.49 23.12
N PHE A 30 9.50 -6.51 23.37
CA PHE A 30 9.99 -7.89 23.50
C PHE A 30 10.55 -8.41 22.17
N ILE A 31 9.82 -8.29 21.07
CA ILE A 31 10.28 -8.72 19.73
C ILE A 31 11.53 -7.94 19.30
N ALA A 32 11.55 -6.62 19.54
CA ALA A 32 12.67 -5.75 19.22
C ALA A 32 13.91 -5.97 20.11
N SER A 33 13.81 -6.79 21.17
CA SER A 33 14.98 -7.21 21.96
C SER A 33 15.81 -8.28 21.24
N GLY A 34 15.21 -8.97 20.25
CA GLY A 34 15.88 -9.93 19.39
C GLY A 34 16.43 -9.30 18.10
N PRO A 35 16.99 -10.12 17.20
CA PRO A 35 17.46 -9.64 15.91
C PRO A 35 16.28 -9.18 15.03
N ILE A 36 16.36 -7.93 14.57
CA ILE A 36 15.36 -7.34 13.66
C ILE A 36 15.88 -7.44 12.22
N PRO A 37 15.07 -7.96 11.28
CA PRO A 37 15.48 -8.01 9.88
C PRO A 37 15.66 -6.60 9.32
N ARG A 38 16.71 -6.39 8.53
CA ARG A 38 16.95 -5.10 7.86
C ARG A 38 16.04 -4.89 6.66
N HIS A 39 15.68 -5.98 5.99
CA HIS A 39 14.90 -5.99 4.75
C HIS A 39 13.83 -7.08 4.79
N VAL A 40 12.61 -6.74 4.39
CA VAL A 40 11.49 -7.69 4.26
C VAL A 40 10.81 -7.49 2.90
N ALA A 41 10.48 -8.59 2.23
CA ALA A 41 9.74 -8.57 0.98
C ALA A 41 8.32 -9.11 1.17
N PHE A 42 7.33 -8.44 0.59
CA PHE A 42 5.92 -8.83 0.64
C PHE A 42 5.38 -9.11 -0.76
N VAL A 43 4.71 -10.25 -0.92
CA VAL A 43 3.86 -10.53 -2.09
C VAL A 43 2.41 -10.32 -1.66
N MET A 44 1.80 -9.25 -2.16
CA MET A 44 0.44 -8.87 -1.77
C MET A 44 -0.60 -9.61 -2.62
N ASP A 45 -0.87 -10.86 -2.25
CA ASP A 45 -1.89 -11.67 -2.91
C ASP A 45 -3.19 -11.75 -2.07
N GLY A 46 -4.28 -12.14 -2.71
CA GLY A 46 -5.55 -12.43 -2.06
C GLY A 46 -6.61 -11.34 -2.22
N ASN A 47 -6.28 -10.19 -2.81
CA ASN A 47 -7.23 -9.06 -2.96
C ASN A 47 -8.54 -9.45 -3.65
N ARG A 48 -8.46 -10.27 -4.72
CA ARG A 48 -9.65 -10.79 -5.43
C ARG A 48 -10.48 -11.74 -4.57
N ARG A 49 -9.82 -12.63 -3.82
CA ARG A 49 -10.47 -13.59 -2.90
C ARG A 49 -11.13 -12.85 -1.73
N PHE A 50 -10.47 -11.82 -1.20
CA PHE A 50 -10.99 -10.94 -0.16
C PHE A 50 -12.23 -10.16 -0.64
N ALA A 51 -12.19 -9.59 -1.84
CA ALA A 51 -13.35 -8.91 -2.42
C ALA A 51 -14.58 -9.83 -2.53
N LYS A 52 -14.36 -11.08 -2.95
CA LYS A 52 -15.42 -12.10 -3.03
C LYS A 52 -15.93 -12.50 -1.65
N SER A 53 -15.05 -12.79 -0.69
CA SER A 53 -15.46 -13.25 0.65
C SER A 53 -16.12 -12.15 1.49
N LYS A 54 -15.85 -10.88 1.19
CA LYS A 54 -16.50 -9.73 1.82
C LYS A 54 -17.65 -9.14 0.99
N HIS A 55 -18.06 -9.80 -0.10
CA HIS A 55 -19.15 -9.36 -0.96
C HIS A 55 -19.04 -7.89 -1.41
N LEU A 56 -17.83 -7.43 -1.76
CA LEU A 56 -17.57 -6.01 -2.05
C LEU A 56 -18.16 -5.54 -3.40
N GLY A 57 -18.77 -6.42 -4.18
CA GLY A 57 -19.40 -6.11 -5.48
C GLY A 57 -18.40 -5.88 -6.63
N ASN A 58 -17.17 -5.41 -6.34
CA ASN A 58 -16.11 -5.22 -7.32
C ASN A 58 -14.75 -5.69 -6.76
N VAL A 59 -13.95 -6.32 -7.62
CA VAL A 59 -12.57 -6.75 -7.35
C VAL A 59 -11.65 -5.56 -7.05
N ILE A 60 -11.85 -4.41 -7.70
CA ILE A 60 -11.04 -3.20 -7.49
C ILE A 60 -11.10 -2.72 -6.04
N LYS A 61 -12.27 -2.80 -5.37
CA LYS A 61 -12.38 -2.50 -3.93
C LYS A 61 -11.51 -3.39 -3.05
N GLY A 62 -11.30 -4.65 -3.47
CA GLY A 62 -10.34 -5.54 -2.81
C GLY A 62 -8.91 -5.03 -2.93
N HIS A 63 -8.54 -4.48 -4.09
CA HIS A 63 -7.23 -3.88 -4.31
C HIS A 63 -7.05 -2.56 -3.56
N GLU A 64 -8.08 -1.72 -3.47
CA GLU A 64 -8.08 -0.53 -2.61
C GLU A 64 -7.83 -0.89 -1.15
N LYS A 65 -8.54 -1.89 -0.61
CA LYS A 65 -8.30 -2.39 0.75
C LYS A 65 -6.92 -3.02 0.91
N GLY A 66 -6.41 -3.69 -0.13
CA GLY A 66 -5.03 -4.18 -0.18
C GLY A 66 -4.00 -3.05 -0.05
N PHE A 67 -4.24 -1.91 -0.72
CA PHE A 67 -3.39 -0.73 -0.59
C PHE A 67 -3.44 -0.13 0.83
N VAL A 68 -4.62 -0.03 1.45
CA VAL A 68 -4.75 0.41 2.85
C VAL A 68 -3.94 -0.50 3.78
N GLN A 69 -4.01 -1.81 3.54
CA GLN A 69 -3.25 -2.78 4.31
C GLN A 69 -1.74 -2.63 4.10
N LEU A 70 -1.29 -2.32 2.87
CA LEU A 70 0.11 -2.00 2.60
C LEU A 70 0.59 -0.83 3.43
N ALA A 71 -0.13 0.30 3.43
CA ALA A 71 0.25 1.47 4.21
C ALA A 71 0.40 1.15 5.72
N LYS A 72 -0.50 0.31 6.26
CA LYS A 72 -0.42 -0.19 7.65
C LYS A 72 0.83 -1.05 7.88
N ILE A 73 1.15 -1.94 6.95
CA ILE A 73 2.35 -2.80 7.03
C ILE A 73 3.63 -1.94 7.00
N LEU A 74 3.70 -0.94 6.12
CA LEU A 74 4.85 -0.03 6.04
C LEU A 74 5.04 0.75 7.37
N ASP A 75 3.96 1.27 7.95
CA ASP A 75 4.00 1.94 9.26
C ASP A 75 4.48 0.99 10.37
N TRP A 76 3.99 -0.25 10.39
CA TRP A 76 4.44 -1.26 11.34
C TRP A 76 5.93 -1.57 11.17
N CYS A 77 6.38 -1.84 9.96
CA CYS A 77 7.78 -2.12 9.68
C CYS A 77 8.69 -0.99 10.15
N ASN A 78 8.30 0.27 9.90
CA ASN A 78 8.99 1.45 10.40
C ASN A 78 9.07 1.47 11.93
N ARG A 79 7.97 1.17 12.64
CA ARG A 79 7.94 1.11 14.13
C ARG A 79 8.80 -0.01 14.72
N PHE A 80 9.00 -1.09 13.99
CA PHE A 80 9.91 -2.18 14.34
C PHE A 80 11.37 -1.87 13.95
N GLY A 81 11.64 -0.78 13.22
CA GLY A 81 13.00 -0.41 12.79
C GLY A 81 13.51 -1.19 11.57
N ILE A 82 12.61 -1.81 10.81
CA ILE A 82 12.93 -2.42 9.50
C ILE A 82 13.22 -1.27 8.53
N ARG A 83 14.38 -1.31 7.88
CA ARG A 83 14.90 -0.17 7.10
C ARG A 83 14.51 -0.23 5.62
N GLU A 84 14.33 -1.43 5.10
CA GLU A 84 14.04 -1.65 3.69
C GLU A 84 12.85 -2.59 3.54
N ILE A 85 11.97 -2.27 2.60
CA ILE A 85 10.77 -3.06 2.33
C ILE A 85 10.60 -3.15 0.82
N THR A 86 10.45 -4.37 0.30
CA THR A 86 10.11 -4.59 -1.10
C THR A 86 8.70 -5.14 -1.19
N VAL A 87 7.93 -4.62 -2.12
CA VAL A 87 6.54 -5.03 -2.29
C VAL A 87 6.34 -5.43 -3.74
N TYR A 88 5.87 -6.65 -3.96
CA TYR A 88 5.47 -7.09 -5.29
C TYR A 88 4.04 -6.64 -5.56
N ALA A 89 3.93 -5.44 -6.14
CA ALA A 89 2.65 -4.76 -6.34
C ALA A 89 1.91 -5.22 -7.62
N PHE A 90 2.65 -5.52 -8.69
CA PHE A 90 2.07 -5.90 -9.98
C PHE A 90 3.03 -6.80 -10.79
N SER A 91 2.52 -7.94 -11.27
CA SER A 91 3.25 -8.89 -12.12
C SER A 91 2.96 -8.64 -13.59
N ILE A 92 3.92 -8.94 -14.48
CA ILE A 92 3.68 -8.98 -15.94
C ILE A 92 2.52 -9.94 -16.28
N GLU A 93 2.38 -11.04 -15.53
CA GLU A 93 1.28 -11.97 -15.72
C GLU A 93 -0.10 -11.37 -15.39
N ASN A 94 -0.15 -10.28 -14.62
CA ASN A 94 -1.41 -9.62 -14.31
C ASN A 94 -1.98 -8.86 -15.51
N PHE A 95 -1.19 -8.57 -16.53
CA PHE A 95 -1.69 -8.06 -17.82
C PHE A 95 -2.57 -9.09 -18.56
N LYS A 96 -2.51 -10.38 -18.20
CA LYS A 96 -3.39 -11.41 -18.79
C LYS A 96 -4.80 -11.45 -18.17
N ARG A 97 -5.10 -10.57 -17.20
CA ARG A 97 -6.44 -10.46 -16.58
C ARG A 97 -7.39 -9.69 -17.50
N SER A 98 -8.66 -9.57 -17.12
CA SER A 98 -9.62 -8.80 -17.90
C SER A 98 -9.18 -7.34 -18.00
N GLU A 99 -9.40 -6.74 -19.16
CA GLU A 99 -9.02 -5.36 -19.47
C GLU A 99 -9.55 -4.38 -18.42
N ASP A 100 -10.83 -4.52 -18.03
CA ASP A 100 -11.45 -3.71 -16.97
C ASP A 100 -10.69 -3.78 -15.63
N GLU A 101 -10.17 -4.96 -15.26
CA GLU A 101 -9.43 -5.13 -14.01
C GLU A 101 -8.05 -4.47 -14.13
N VAL A 102 -7.37 -4.66 -15.26
CA VAL A 102 -6.05 -4.06 -15.52
C VAL A 102 -6.16 -2.52 -15.54
N THR A 103 -7.13 -1.97 -16.25
CA THR A 103 -7.38 -0.52 -16.31
C THR A 103 -7.72 0.03 -14.93
N GLY A 104 -8.58 -0.65 -14.16
CA GLY A 104 -8.88 -0.26 -12.79
C GLY A 104 -7.66 -0.28 -11.87
N LEU A 105 -6.76 -1.26 -12.02
CA LEU A 105 -5.50 -1.34 -11.27
C LEU A 105 -4.53 -0.21 -11.64
N MET A 106 -4.41 0.12 -12.92
CA MET A 106 -3.54 1.22 -13.37
C MET A 106 -4.04 2.56 -12.85
N ARG A 107 -5.35 2.82 -12.95
CA ARG A 107 -5.97 4.03 -12.40
C ARG A 107 -5.78 4.13 -10.88
N LEU A 108 -5.96 3.02 -10.17
CA LEU A 108 -5.71 2.98 -8.73
C LEU A 108 -4.24 3.29 -8.41
N ALA A 109 -3.30 2.70 -9.15
CA ALA A 109 -1.88 2.96 -8.97
C ALA A 109 -1.54 4.44 -9.21
N GLU A 110 -2.05 5.02 -10.29
CA GLU A 110 -1.90 6.44 -10.62
C GLU A 110 -2.42 7.34 -9.50
N GLU A 111 -3.66 7.12 -9.02
CA GLU A 111 -4.24 7.88 -7.92
C GLU A 111 -3.36 7.83 -6.66
N LYS A 112 -2.86 6.63 -6.32
CA LYS A 112 -2.00 6.46 -5.13
C LYS A 112 -0.63 7.10 -5.31
N PHE A 113 -0.04 7.08 -6.50
CA PHE A 113 1.22 7.78 -6.75
C PHE A 113 1.06 9.29 -6.77
N GLN A 114 -0.03 9.82 -7.33
CA GLN A 114 -0.34 11.25 -7.22
C GLN A 114 -0.46 11.68 -5.75
N LYS A 115 -1.17 10.90 -4.92
CA LYS A 115 -1.24 11.15 -3.47
C LYS A 115 0.15 11.10 -2.79
N LEU A 116 1.01 10.19 -3.22
CA LEU A 116 2.40 10.10 -2.72
C LEU A 116 3.19 11.38 -3.02
N LEU A 117 3.06 11.90 -4.24
CA LEU A 117 3.75 13.12 -4.69
C LEU A 117 3.24 14.36 -3.95
N ASN A 118 1.93 14.44 -3.73
CA ASN A 118 1.31 15.53 -2.96
C ASN A 118 1.76 15.54 -1.49
N ASP A 119 2.12 14.38 -0.93
CA ASP A 119 2.67 14.24 0.42
C ASP A 119 4.22 14.22 0.46
N SER A 120 4.89 14.80 -0.55
CA SER A 120 6.36 14.81 -0.65
C SER A 120 7.07 15.38 0.57
N GLU A 121 6.55 16.44 1.18
CA GLU A 121 7.10 17.01 2.41
C GLU A 121 7.15 15.98 3.55
N LYS A 122 6.09 15.16 3.71
CA LYS A 122 6.03 14.10 4.73
C LYS A 122 7.02 12.97 4.44
N LEU A 123 7.33 12.71 3.17
CA LEU A 123 8.34 11.73 2.79
C LEU A 123 9.73 12.19 3.22
N ASP A 124 10.04 13.47 2.99
CA ASP A 124 11.31 14.06 3.36
C ASP A 124 11.50 14.14 4.88
N GLU A 125 10.48 14.60 5.60
CA GLU A 125 10.46 14.62 7.08
C GLU A 125 10.75 13.22 7.67
N LYS A 126 10.12 12.19 7.10
CA LYS A 126 10.26 10.81 7.56
C LYS A 126 11.43 10.06 6.92
N ARG A 127 12.18 10.73 6.03
CA ARG A 127 13.32 10.17 5.27
C ARG A 127 12.98 8.87 4.54
N ILE A 128 11.78 8.82 3.93
CA ILE A 128 11.31 7.65 3.19
C ILE A 128 11.67 7.80 1.72
N CYS A 129 12.27 6.77 1.14
CA CYS A 129 12.63 6.71 -0.27
C CYS A 129 11.85 5.61 -0.98
N PHE A 130 11.11 5.97 -2.02
CA PHE A 130 10.44 5.02 -2.90
C PHE A 130 11.30 4.72 -4.12
N ARG A 131 11.43 3.43 -4.47
CA ARG A 131 12.12 2.97 -5.68
C ARG A 131 11.24 1.97 -6.40
N PHE A 132 11.08 2.17 -7.71
CA PHE A 132 10.28 1.31 -8.57
C PHE A 132 11.19 0.45 -9.41
N TYR A 133 10.96 -0.86 -9.37
CA TYR A 133 11.69 -1.85 -10.16
C TYR A 133 10.70 -2.56 -11.08
N GLY A 134 11.04 -2.65 -12.37
CA GLY A 134 10.22 -3.31 -13.38
C GLY A 134 10.35 -2.70 -14.77
N ASN A 135 9.70 -3.33 -15.74
CA ASN A 135 9.64 -2.81 -17.10
C ASN A 135 8.56 -1.73 -17.20
N ARG A 136 8.99 -0.46 -17.15
CA ARG A 136 8.11 0.72 -17.17
C ARG A 136 7.42 0.92 -18.53
N SER A 137 7.95 0.36 -19.61
CA SER A 137 7.35 0.46 -20.95
C SER A 137 6.03 -0.30 -21.07
N LEU A 138 5.72 -1.21 -20.12
CA LEU A 138 4.46 -1.95 -20.09
C LEU A 138 3.35 -1.22 -19.33
N LEU A 139 3.66 -0.13 -18.63
CA LEU A 139 2.66 0.66 -17.92
C LEU A 139 1.94 1.54 -18.95
N PHE A 140 0.72 1.16 -19.32
CA PHE A 140 -0.17 2.05 -20.06
C PHE A 140 -0.58 3.19 -19.12
N LEU A 141 0.04 4.35 -19.31
CA LEU A 141 -0.48 5.60 -18.76
C LEU A 141 -1.67 5.99 -19.64
N SER A 142 -2.77 6.38 -19.00
CA SER A 142 -3.76 7.21 -19.67
C SER A 142 -3.03 8.48 -20.11
N THR A 143 -2.62 8.56 -21.37
CA THR A 143 -2.27 9.83 -22.01
C THR A 143 -3.57 10.62 -22.12
N SER A 144 -3.98 11.24 -21.01
CA SER A 144 -4.77 12.45 -21.08
C SER A 144 -3.77 13.53 -21.47
N GLU A 145 -3.76 13.88 -22.75
CA GLU A 145 -3.30 15.15 -23.34
C GLU A 145 -2.45 16.03 -22.39
N VAL A 146 -1.12 15.94 -22.53
CA VAL A 146 -0.28 17.13 -22.38
C VAL A 146 -0.05 17.61 -23.82
N ASP A 147 -1.04 18.33 -24.33
CA ASP A 147 -0.87 19.17 -25.52
C ASP A 147 0.04 20.35 -25.16
N GLU A 148 1.01 20.58 -26.04
CA GLU A 148 1.90 21.75 -26.28
C GLU A 148 2.14 22.80 -25.18
#